data_AF-A0A6C0HRH7-F1
#
_entry.id   AF-A0A6C0HRH7-F1
#
_cell.length_a   1.000
_cell.length_b   1.000
_cell.length_c   1.000
_cell.angle_alpha   90.00
_cell.angle_beta   90.00
_cell.angle_gamma   90.00
#
_symmetry.space_group_name_H-M   'P 1'
#
loop_
_entity.id
_entity.type
_entity.pdbx_description
1 polymer ?
#
loop_
_entity_poly.entity_id
_entity_poly.type
_entity_poly.pdbx_seq_one_letter_code
_entity_poly.pdbx_strand_id
1 'polypeptide(L)'
;MNYPKSYMLSTRVFLDTYNQCYKNIIVVNLPPEGPLGQIVRRLQMPPLSPFTPCCNRIGYKDCALALFSLRGCNGVGNGRGNCLMYEDEIPDLFSFLLSNGYKIDTSLTKMMNQSEVKINDNKILCFITYTG
;
A
#
# COMPACT_ATOMS: atom_id res chain seq x y z
N MET A 1 1.33 -10.60 -24.04
CA MET A 1 1.83 -9.29 -24.48
C MET A 1 2.82 -8.80 -23.45
N ASN A 2 4.06 -8.50 -23.83
CA ASN A 2 5.13 -8.14 -22.92
C ASN A 2 5.27 -6.60 -22.92
N TYR A 3 4.48 -5.92 -22.08
CA TYR A 3 4.62 -4.48 -21.84
C TYR A 3 5.11 -4.25 -20.41
N PRO A 4 5.88 -3.17 -20.16
CA PRO A 4 6.33 -2.85 -18.81
C PRO A 4 5.12 -2.63 -17.90
N LYS A 5 5.08 -3.37 -16.79
CA LYS A 5 3.99 -3.24 -15.80
C LYS A 5 4.28 -2.07 -14.87
N SER A 6 3.38 -1.11 -14.86
CA SER A 6 3.38 0.00 -13.92
C SER A 6 2.44 -0.30 -12.75
N TYR A 7 2.92 -0.07 -11.54
CA TYR A 7 2.21 -0.25 -10.29
C TYR A 7 1.98 1.10 -9.63
N MET A 8 0.81 1.27 -9.02
CA MET A 8 0.45 2.46 -8.27
C MET A 8 0.61 2.16 -6.78
N LEU A 9 1.49 2.92 -6.13
CA LEU A 9 1.58 2.97 -4.67
C LEU A 9 0.69 4.09 -4.15
N SER A 10 -0.10 3.79 -3.12
CA SER A 10 -1.00 4.74 -2.50
C SER A 10 -1.07 4.52 -0.99
N THR A 11 -1.44 5.55 -0.24
CA THR A 11 -1.66 5.45 1.21
C THR A 11 -3.14 5.23 1.48
N ARG A 12 -3.45 4.32 2.41
CA ARG A 12 -4.81 4.04 2.84
C ARG A 12 -4.89 4.04 4.37
N VAL A 13 -5.98 4.60 4.91
CA VAL A 13 -6.25 4.59 6.35
C VAL A 13 -6.58 3.16 6.78
N PHE A 14 -5.90 2.69 7.82
CA PHE A 14 -6.09 1.38 8.44
C PHE A 14 -6.32 1.54 9.94
N LEU A 15 -7.34 0.83 10.45
CA LEU A 15 -7.60 0.74 11.88
C LEU A 15 -6.70 -0.33 12.49
N ASP A 16 -5.70 0.11 13.25
CA ASP A 16 -4.89 -0.76 14.08
C ASP A 16 -5.70 -1.14 15.33
N THR A 17 -6.31 -2.33 15.30
CA THR A 17 -7.19 -2.81 16.38
C THR A 17 -6.45 -3.05 17.69
N TYR A 18 -5.14 -3.26 17.64
CA TYR A 18 -4.31 -3.47 18.83
C TYR A 18 -4.05 -2.16 19.55
N ASN A 19 -3.59 -1.14 18.81
CA ASN A 19 -3.30 0.19 19.36
C ASN A 19 -4.51 1.14 19.36
N GLN A 20 -5.67 0.68 18.89
CA GLN A 20 -6.92 1.44 18.75
C GLN A 20 -6.74 2.80 18.07
N CYS A 21 -5.91 2.87 17.03
CA CYS A 21 -5.62 4.10 16.31
C CYS A 21 -5.70 3.91 14.80
N TYR A 22 -5.96 5.02 14.11
CA TYR A 22 -5.92 5.05 12.66
C TYR A 22 -4.50 5.39 12.21
N LYS A 23 -3.93 4.53 11.37
CA LYS A 23 -2.62 4.73 10.76
C LYS A 23 -2.75 4.64 9.26
N ASN A 24 -1.93 5.40 8.55
CA ASN A 24 -1.84 5.30 7.10
C ASN A 24 -0.82 4.21 6.74
N ILE A 25 -1.28 3.23 5.98
CA ILE A 25 -0.45 2.15 5.46
C ILE A 25 -0.25 2.32 3.96
N ILE A 26 0.84 1.76 3.44
CA ILE A 26 1.13 1.78 2.01
C ILE A 26 0.51 0.55 1.35
N VAL A 27 -0.25 0.78 0.27
CA VAL A 27 -0.92 -0.25 -0.52
C VAL A 27 -0.60 -0.13 -2.00
N VAL A 28 -0.66 -1.26 -2.70
CA VAL A 28 -0.44 -1.36 -4.15
C VAL A 28 -1.73 -1.80 -4.85
N ASN A 29 -1.94 -1.32 -6.08
CA ASN A 29 -3.13 -1.65 -6.87
C ASN A 29 -3.15 -3.09 -7.42
N LEU A 30 -1.98 -3.63 -7.75
CA LEU A 30 -1.80 -4.92 -8.41
C LEU A 30 -0.65 -5.70 -7.74
N PRO A 31 -0.69 -7.04 -7.74
CA PRO A 31 0.41 -7.84 -7.20
C PRO A 31 1.69 -7.57 -8.01
N PRO A 32 2.75 -7.00 -7.39
CA PRO A 32 3.93 -6.62 -8.12
C PRO A 32 4.84 -7.80 -8.40
N GLU A 33 5.51 -7.75 -9.55
CA GLU A 33 6.60 -8.67 -9.89
C GLU A 33 7.91 -8.15 -9.30
N GLY A 34 8.89 -9.05 -9.15
CA GLY A 34 10.21 -8.71 -8.60
C GLY A 34 10.25 -8.64 -7.06
N PRO A 35 11.29 -8.03 -6.49
CA PRO A 35 11.53 -7.98 -5.04
C PRO A 35 10.39 -7.36 -4.22
N LEU A 36 9.66 -6.40 -4.79
CA LEU A 36 8.50 -5.78 -4.12
C LEU A 36 7.40 -6.80 -3.83
N GLY A 37 7.21 -7.81 -4.69
CA GLY A 37 6.22 -8.87 -4.48
C GLY A 37 6.47 -9.69 -3.21
N GLN A 38 7.73 -9.76 -2.75
CA GLN A 38 8.10 -10.51 -1.54
C GLN A 38 7.61 -9.84 -0.26
N ILE A 39 7.46 -8.50 -0.27
CA ILE A 39 7.01 -7.70 0.88
C ILE A 39 5.54 -7.27 0.77
N VAL A 40 4.86 -7.59 -0.32
CA VAL A 40 3.43 -7.34 -0.49
C VAL A 40 2.62 -8.54 0.00
N ARG A 41 1.58 -8.27 0.79
CA ARG A 41 0.64 -9.29 1.26
C ARG A 41 -0.80 -8.79 1.15
N ARG A 42 -1.71 -9.74 0.97
CA ARG A 42 -3.14 -9.45 1.00
C ARG A 42 -3.58 -9.29 2.46
N LEU A 43 -4.13 -8.13 2.77
CA LEU A 43 -4.63 -7.76 4.08
C LEU A 43 -6.15 -7.58 4.01
N GLN A 44 -6.88 -8.23 4.93
CA GLN A 44 -8.29 -7.95 5.14
C GLN A 44 -8.41 -6.68 5.98
N MET A 45 -9.12 -5.68 5.46
CA MET A 45 -9.31 -4.42 6.17
C MET A 45 -10.57 -4.49 7.05
N PRO A 46 -10.43 -4.22 8.36
CA PRO A 46 -11.59 -4.05 9.21
C PRO A 46 -12.36 -2.78 8.81
N PRO A 47 -13.65 -2.70 9.13
CA PRO A 47 -14.42 -1.48 8.90
C PRO A 47 -13.82 -0.32 9.70
N LEU A 48 -13.73 0.86 9.07
CA LEU A 48 -13.20 2.07 9.71
C LEU A 48 -14.16 2.67 10.74
N SER A 49 -15.44 2.33 10.69
CA SER A 49 -16.46 2.80 11.62
C SER A 49 -17.58 1.76 11.80
N PRO A 50 -18.14 1.61 13.02
CA PRO A 50 -19.27 0.74 13.28
C PRO A 50 -20.57 1.20 12.59
N PHE A 51 -20.64 2.44 12.12
CA PHE A 51 -21.83 3.03 11.49
C PHE A 51 -21.80 2.96 9.96
N THR A 52 -20.87 2.20 9.36
CA THR A 52 -20.80 2.10 7.91
C THR A 52 -22.01 1.30 7.40
N PRO A 53 -22.95 1.91 6.63
CA PRO A 53 -24.23 1.27 6.34
C PRO A 53 -24.06 -0.03 5.54
N CYS A 54 -24.82 -1.04 5.96
CA CYS A 54 -24.86 -2.40 5.42
C CYS A 54 -25.32 -2.47 3.95
N CYS A 55 -25.88 -1.39 3.38
CA CYS A 55 -26.74 -1.47 2.20
C CYS A 55 -26.02 -1.61 0.84
N ASN A 56 -24.69 -1.66 0.78
CA ASN A 56 -23.95 -1.95 -0.47
C ASN A 56 -22.93 -3.09 -0.35
N ARG A 57 -22.92 -3.83 0.77
CA ARG A 57 -21.95 -4.93 0.97
C ARG A 57 -22.61 -6.29 0.81
N ILE A 58 -22.89 -6.67 -0.44
CA ILE A 58 -23.02 -8.09 -0.78
C ILE A 58 -21.61 -8.70 -0.64
N GLY A 59 -21.29 -9.28 0.51
CA GLY A 59 -20.22 -10.28 0.68
C GLY A 59 -18.75 -9.87 0.49
N TYR A 60 -18.43 -8.63 0.12
CA TYR A 60 -17.03 -8.23 -0.11
C TYR A 60 -16.29 -7.94 1.20
N LYS A 61 -15.47 -8.91 1.64
CA LYS A 61 -14.33 -8.62 2.53
C LYS A 61 -13.43 -7.63 1.79
N ASP A 62 -13.34 -6.41 2.31
CA ASP A 62 -12.47 -5.38 1.75
C ASP A 62 -11.02 -5.83 1.93
N CYS A 63 -10.34 -6.14 0.82
CA CYS A 63 -8.98 -6.66 0.82
C CYS A 63 -8.08 -5.67 0.09
N ALA A 64 -6.98 -5.26 0.71
CA ALA A 64 -5.91 -4.50 0.07
C ALA A 64 -4.66 -5.35 -0.09
N LEU A 65 -3.81 -4.99 -1.05
CA LEU A 65 -2.44 -5.46 -1.12
C LEU A 65 -1.58 -4.45 -0.36
N ALA A 66 -1.23 -4.77 0.88
CA ALA A 66 -0.46 -3.90 1.76
C ALA A 66 1.03 -4.29 1.72
N LEU A 67 1.89 -3.29 1.87
CA LEU A 67 3.33 -3.50 2.02
C LEU A 67 3.64 -3.81 3.48
N PHE A 68 4.63 -4.67 3.68
CA PHE A 68 5.16 -5.02 5.00
C PHE A 68 6.45 -4.23 5.27
N SER A 69 6.65 -3.86 6.53
CA SER A 69 7.79 -3.06 6.99
C SER A 69 9.12 -3.68 6.56
N LEU A 70 10.02 -2.83 6.06
CA LEU A 70 11.40 -3.23 5.68
C LEU A 70 12.29 -3.38 6.92
N ARG A 71 11.94 -2.72 8.02
CA ARG A 71 12.64 -2.80 9.31
C ARG A 71 12.31 -4.09 10.09
N GLY A 72 11.46 -4.94 9.52
CA GLY A 72 10.98 -6.18 10.12
C GLY A 72 9.82 -5.98 11.09
N CYS A 73 9.27 -7.08 11.60
CA CYS A 73 8.19 -7.08 12.59
C CYS A 73 8.66 -6.69 14.00
N ASN A 74 9.58 -5.74 14.12
CA ASN A 74 10.26 -5.40 15.38
C ASN A 74 9.40 -4.43 16.23
N GLY A 75 8.21 -4.89 16.58
CA GLY A 75 7.50 -4.46 17.78
C GLY A 75 7.69 -5.50 18.87
N VAL A 76 8.50 -5.16 19.86
CA VAL A 76 8.59 -5.73 21.23
C VAL A 76 7.61 -6.87 21.53
N GLY A 77 8.12 -8.11 21.62
CA GLY A 77 7.45 -9.25 22.26
C GLY A 77 6.51 -10.07 21.37
N ASN A 78 6.87 -11.35 21.16
CA ASN A 78 5.97 -12.45 20.78
C ASN A 78 4.88 -12.12 19.73
N GLY A 79 5.29 -11.89 18.47
CA GLY A 79 4.52 -12.33 17.29
C GLY A 79 3.09 -11.79 17.11
N ARG A 80 2.77 -10.57 17.57
CA ARG A 80 1.40 -10.02 17.46
C ARG A 80 1.32 -8.55 17.01
N GLY A 81 2.41 -7.96 16.53
CA GLY A 81 2.40 -6.63 15.90
C GLY A 81 2.02 -6.70 14.42
N ASN A 82 1.23 -5.74 13.94
CA ASN A 82 0.98 -5.56 12.51
C ASN A 82 2.28 -5.14 11.82
N CYS A 83 2.89 -6.03 11.04
CA CYS A 83 4.13 -5.75 10.30
C CYS A 83 3.90 -4.89 9.05
N LEU A 84 2.90 -4.01 9.09
CA LEU A 84 2.51 -3.17 7.96
C LEU A 84 3.49 -2.01 7.83
N MET A 85 3.73 -1.62 6.58
CA MET A 85 4.55 -0.46 6.26
C MET A 85 3.72 0.81 6.45
N TYR A 86 4.23 1.71 7.29
CA TYR A 86 3.63 3.01 7.58
C TYR A 86 4.33 4.14 6.81
N GLU A 87 3.78 5.36 6.88
CA GLU A 87 4.29 6.53 6.14
C GLU A 87 5.72 6.94 6.54
N ASP A 88 6.18 6.63 7.74
CA ASP A 88 7.55 6.93 8.20
C ASP A 88 8.63 6.06 7.55
N GLU A 89 8.24 4.97 6.89
CA GLU A 89 9.12 4.09 6.13
C GLU A 89 9.17 4.44 4.63
N ILE A 90 8.47 5.49 4.17
CA ILE A 90 8.50 5.92 2.76
C ILE A 90 9.93 6.16 2.24
N PRO A 91 10.85 6.81 2.98
CA PRO A 91 12.23 6.98 2.53
C PRO A 91 12.94 5.64 2.30
N ASP A 92 12.79 4.69 3.23
CA ASP A 92 13.38 3.35 3.13
C ASP A 92 12.79 2.58 1.95
N LEU A 93 11.49 2.72 1.71
CA LEU A 93 10.81 2.15 0.54
C LEU A 93 11.40 2.69 -0.76
N PHE A 94 11.63 4.00 -0.87
CA PHE A 94 12.21 4.59 -2.08
C PHE A 94 13.64 4.09 -2.30
N SER A 95 14.46 4.01 -1.25
CA SER A 95 15.79 3.41 -1.33
C SER A 95 15.73 1.96 -1.80
N PHE A 96 14.82 1.15 -1.24
CA PHE A 96 14.60 -0.24 -1.64
C PHE A 96 14.17 -0.37 -3.11
N LEU A 97 13.23 0.45 -3.57
CA LEU A 97 12.75 0.42 -4.94
C LEU A 97 13.89 0.73 -5.92
N LEU A 98 14.65 1.80 -5.66
CA LEU A 98 15.77 2.21 -6.49
C LEU A 98 16.89 1.16 -6.49
N SER A 99 17.21 0.55 -5.35
CA SER A 99 18.25 -0.48 -5.26
C SER A 99 17.88 -1.78 -5.98
N ASN A 100 16.58 -2.06 -6.14
CA ASN A 100 16.06 -3.26 -6.78
C ASN A 100 15.62 -3.04 -8.24
N GLY A 101 16.05 -1.93 -8.86
CA GLY A 101 15.82 -1.68 -10.29
C GLY A 101 14.42 -1.18 -10.66
N TYR A 102 13.61 -0.78 -9.69
CA TYR A 102 12.34 -0.11 -9.97
C TYR A 102 12.60 1.34 -10.40
N LYS A 103 11.83 1.79 -11.40
CA LYS A 103 11.83 3.19 -11.85
C LYS A 103 10.63 3.90 -11.27
N ILE A 104 10.84 5.05 -10.62
CA ILE A 104 9.76 5.89 -10.09
C ILE A 104 9.34 6.89 -11.17
N ASP A 105 8.09 6.84 -11.61
CA ASP A 105 7.54 7.73 -12.64
C ASP A 105 6.99 9.01 -12.01
N THR A 106 7.85 10.02 -11.91
CA THR A 106 7.47 11.33 -11.35
C THR A 106 6.53 12.12 -12.26
N SER A 107 6.60 11.95 -13.58
CA SER A 107 5.71 12.60 -14.54
C SER A 107 4.28 12.12 -14.40
N LEU A 108 4.07 10.81 -14.40
CA LEU A 108 2.77 10.19 -14.22
C LEU A 108 2.21 10.49 -12.83
N THR A 109 3.06 10.44 -11.80
CA THR A 109 2.67 10.78 -10.43
C THR A 109 2.19 12.22 -10.31
N LYS A 110 2.91 13.19 -10.91
CA LYS A 110 2.50 14.61 -10.92
C LYS A 110 1.18 14.81 -11.68
N MET A 111 1.06 14.23 -12.86
CA MET A 111 -0.15 14.32 -13.68
C MET A 111 -1.38 13.81 -12.93
N MET A 112 -1.26 12.66 -12.26
CA MET A 112 -2.36 12.06 -11.51
C MET A 112 -2.71 12.83 -10.25
N ASN A 113 -1.72 13.39 -9.53
CA ASN A 113 -1.98 14.22 -8.36
C ASN A 113 -2.58 15.59 -8.70
N GLN A 114 -2.36 16.09 -9.93
CA GLN A 114 -2.93 17.34 -10.42
C GLN A 114 -4.30 17.14 -11.10
N SER A 115 -4.64 15.91 -11.47
CA SER A 115 -5.90 15.60 -12.11
C SER A 115 -7.07 15.74 -11.14
N GLU A 116 -8.19 16.26 -11.64
CA GLU A 116 -9.48 16.21 -10.92
C GLU A 116 -10.03 14.78 -10.83
N VAL A 117 -9.54 13.87 -11.69
CA VAL A 117 -9.93 12.47 -11.72
C VAL A 117 -9.20 11.71 -10.62
N LYS A 118 -9.90 11.47 -9.51
CA LYS A 118 -9.41 10.61 -8.43
C LYS A 118 -9.67 9.15 -8.76
N ILE A 119 -8.60 8.37 -8.95
CA ILE A 119 -8.70 6.92 -9.22
C ILE A 119 -9.41 6.20 -8.06
N ASN A 120 -9.19 6.66 -6.82
CA ASN A 120 -9.84 6.21 -5.58
C ASN A 120 -9.75 7.34 -4.53
N ASP A 121 -10.39 7.15 -3.38
CA ASP A 121 -10.22 8.04 -2.20
C ASP A 121 -8.82 7.95 -1.55
N ASN A 122 -7.97 7.02 -2.01
CA ASN A 122 -6.61 6.85 -1.52
C ASN A 122 -5.68 7.91 -2.10
N LYS A 123 -4.77 8.46 -1.27
CA LYS A 123 -3.76 9.41 -1.74
C LYS A 123 -2.68 8.66 -2.52
N ILE A 124 -2.41 9.09 -3.74
CA ILE A 124 -1.38 8.48 -4.59
C ILE A 124 -0.01 8.90 -4.06
N LEU A 125 0.84 7.92 -3.76
CA LEU A 125 2.23 8.16 -3.37
C LEU A 125 3.09 8.32 -4.62
N CYS A 126 3.14 7.28 -5.45
CA CYS A 126 3.85 7.30 -6.72
C CYS A 126 3.46 6.15 -7.64
N PHE A 127 3.82 6.29 -8.91
CA PHE A 127 3.83 5.19 -9.87
C PHE A 127 5.24 4.64 -9.99
N ILE A 128 5.35 3.32 -10.05
CA ILE A 128 6.61 2.61 -10.22
C ILE A 128 6.51 1.62 -11.37
N THR A 129 7.61 1.43 -12.09
CA THR A 129 7.69 0.47 -13.18
C THR A 129 8.83 -0.51 -12.90
N TYR A 130 8.55 -1.79 -13.08
CA TYR A 130 9.57 -2.84 -12.98
C TYR A 130 9.96 -3.30 -14.38
N THR A 131 11.25 -3.25 -14.69
CA THR A 131 11.84 -3.78 -15.92
C THR A 131 12.80 -4.89 -15.54
N GLY A 132 12.26 -6.07 -15.25
CA GLY A 132 13.01 -7.28 -14.93
C GLY A 132 12.62 -8.44 -15.81
#